data_AF-A0A956A5W8-F1
#
_entry.id   AF-A0A956A5W8-F1
#
_cell.length_a   1.000
_cell.length_b   1.000
_cell.length_c   1.000
_cell.angle_alpha   90.00
_cell.angle_beta   90.00
_cell.angle_gamma   90.00
#
_symmetry.space_group_name_H-M   'P 1'
#
loop_
_entity.id
_entity.type
_entity.pdbx_description
1 polymer ?
#
loop_
_entity_poly.entity_id
_entity_poly.type
_entity_poly.pdbx_seq_one_letter_code
_entity_poly.pdbx_strand_id
1 'polypeptide(L)'
;MQSKLYGPHTILAACVADELGLSPGDVLRRFVSVPKKGAGKLLRALATDARQLQLGPLCAVLDRDHVLDHVALEHRTASCTSGMRDAIRAHVDGPYYLVLLTDNMESLVEEAARALGRSEQLRKRPTVRDDVLQALAFHHDPAKRAAVRAAVDGFDRLVRWTAGQLDGLRSASR
;
A
#
# COMPACT_ATOMS: atom_id res chain seq x y z
N MET A 1 -18.60 14.83 -5.42
CA MET A 1 -18.49 14.00 -4.20
C MET A 1 -16.99 13.81 -3.93
N GLN A 2 -16.42 14.45 -2.90
CA GLN A 2 -14.99 14.27 -2.60
C GLN A 2 -14.77 12.83 -2.12
N SER A 3 -14.05 12.04 -2.92
CA SER A 3 -13.63 10.70 -2.54
C SER A 3 -12.83 10.81 -1.24
N LYS A 4 -13.29 10.17 -0.16
CA LYS A 4 -12.54 10.09 1.10
C LYS A 4 -11.13 9.59 0.77
N LEU A 5 -10.12 10.42 1.02
CA LEU A 5 -8.73 10.04 0.81
C LEU A 5 -8.39 8.93 1.80
N TYR A 6 -7.90 7.81 1.30
CA TYR A 6 -7.47 6.70 2.12
C TYR A 6 -6.03 6.93 2.54
N GLY A 7 -5.78 7.17 3.83
CA GLY A 7 -4.47 7.60 4.35
C GLY A 7 -3.28 6.80 3.83
N PRO A 8 -3.31 5.45 3.84
CA PRO A 8 -2.23 4.62 3.28
C PRO A 8 -1.96 4.87 1.79
N HIS A 9 -3.00 5.13 0.99
CA HIS A 9 -2.84 5.44 -0.42
C HIS A 9 -2.21 6.83 -0.61
N THR A 10 -2.64 7.82 0.19
CA THR A 10 -2.10 9.18 0.11
C THR A 10 -0.62 9.23 0.48
N ILE A 11 -0.21 8.55 1.57
CA ILE A 11 1.20 8.53 1.98
C ILE A 11 2.07 7.77 0.98
N LEU A 12 1.59 6.66 0.41
CA LEU A 12 2.29 5.96 -0.67
C LEU A 12 2.52 6.89 -1.86
N ALA A 13 1.49 7.60 -2.32
CA ALA A 13 1.61 8.51 -3.45
C ALA A 13 2.59 9.66 -3.17
N ALA A 14 2.61 10.21 -1.96
CA ALA A 14 3.56 11.25 -1.57
C ALA A 14 5.01 10.73 -1.59
N CYS A 15 5.26 9.55 -1.01
CA CYS A 15 6.59 8.93 -1.03
C CYS A 15 7.08 8.57 -2.43
N VAL A 16 6.19 8.08 -3.30
CA VAL A 16 6.51 7.78 -4.70
C VAL A 16 6.77 9.07 -5.48
N ALA A 17 6.05 10.15 -5.16
CA ALA A 17 6.27 11.45 -5.76
C ALA A 17 7.67 11.99 -5.43
N ASP A 18 8.11 11.84 -4.18
CA ASP A 18 9.47 12.20 -3.78
C ASP A 18 10.53 11.45 -4.61
N GLU A 19 10.36 10.13 -4.81
CA GLU A 19 11.32 9.32 -5.57
C GLU A 19 11.39 9.67 -7.05
N LEU A 20 10.25 10.05 -7.64
CA LEU A 20 10.18 10.35 -9.06
C LEU A 20 10.39 11.85 -9.37
N GLY A 21 10.58 12.69 -8.34
CA GLY A 21 10.62 14.14 -8.49
C GLY A 21 9.32 14.71 -9.06
N LEU A 22 8.17 14.15 -8.68
CA LEU A 22 6.83 14.51 -9.15
C LEU A 22 6.00 15.17 -8.05
N SER A 23 4.83 15.71 -8.42
CA SER A 23 3.83 16.09 -7.42
C SER A 23 3.01 14.86 -6.96
N PRO A 24 2.57 14.79 -5.69
CA PRO A 24 1.68 13.72 -5.23
C PRO A 24 0.39 13.61 -6.07
N GLY A 25 -0.13 14.74 -6.57
CA GLY A 25 -1.31 14.77 -7.43
C GLY A 25 -1.07 14.11 -8.80
N ASP A 26 0.12 14.29 -9.39
CA ASP A 26 0.49 13.59 -10.62
C ASP A 26 0.56 12.08 -10.43
N VAL A 27 1.14 11.65 -9.30
CA VAL A 27 1.21 10.23 -8.96
C VAL A 27 -0.19 9.66 -8.73
N LEU A 28 -1.04 10.34 -7.95
CA LEU A 28 -2.44 9.93 -7.72
C LEU A 28 -3.27 9.81 -9.00
N ARG A 29 -3.05 10.68 -10.00
CA ARG A 29 -3.71 10.59 -11.31
C ARG A 29 -3.28 9.36 -12.11
N ARG A 30 -2.07 8.85 -11.88
CA ARG A 30 -1.53 7.65 -12.53
C ARG A 30 -1.91 6.37 -11.79
N PHE A 31 -2.28 6.47 -10.52
CA PHE A 31 -2.88 5.36 -9.79
C PHE A 31 -4.33 5.16 -10.21
N VAL A 32 -4.58 4.22 -11.13
CA VAL A 32 -5.90 3.59 -11.24
C VAL A 32 -6.01 2.55 -10.13
N SER A 33 -6.09 3.00 -8.87
CA SER A 33 -6.21 2.10 -7.72
C SER A 33 -7.48 2.39 -6.93
N VAL A 34 -8.23 1.34 -6.63
CA VAL A 34 -9.37 1.41 -5.70
C VAL A 34 -8.90 0.75 -4.41
N PRO A 35 -8.52 1.52 -3.37
CA PRO A 35 -8.03 0.93 -2.13
C PRO A 35 -9.12 -0.01 -1.55
N LYS A 36 -8.76 -1.27 -1.34
CA LYS A 36 -9.64 -2.28 -0.73
C LYS A 36 -9.19 -2.51 0.71
N LYS A 37 -10.10 -2.26 1.66
CA LYS A 37 -9.87 -2.59 3.08
C LYS A 37 -10.26 -4.04 3.34
N GLY A 38 -9.30 -4.86 3.77
CA GLY A 38 -9.50 -6.26 4.17
C GLY A 38 -9.34 -7.27 3.03
N ALA A 39 -8.82 -8.46 3.36
CA ALA A 39 -8.44 -9.45 2.36
C ALA A 39 -9.64 -9.97 1.55
N GLY A 40 -10.82 -10.16 2.13
CA GLY A 40 -12.01 -10.56 1.37
C GLY A 40 -12.42 -9.58 0.26
N LYS A 41 -12.29 -8.26 0.50
CA LYS A 41 -12.57 -7.24 -0.54
C LYS A 41 -11.48 -7.21 -1.59
N LEU A 42 -10.23 -7.46 -1.20
CA LEU A 42 -9.15 -7.60 -2.15
C LEU A 42 -9.36 -8.82 -3.04
N LEU A 43 -9.57 -10.01 -2.47
CA LEU A 43 -9.75 -11.25 -3.24
C LEU A 43 -10.92 -11.12 -4.22
N ARG A 44 -12.03 -10.51 -3.81
CA ARG A 44 -13.16 -10.22 -4.70
C ARG A 44 -12.78 -9.25 -5.83
N ALA A 45 -12.07 -8.17 -5.51
CA ALA A 45 -11.61 -7.21 -6.51
C ALA A 45 -10.59 -7.84 -7.46
N LEU A 46 -9.66 -8.63 -6.96
CA LEU A 46 -8.74 -9.42 -7.75
C LEU A 46 -9.51 -10.38 -8.68
N ALA A 47 -10.44 -11.18 -8.18
CA ALA A 47 -11.23 -12.11 -9.01
C ALA A 47 -12.07 -11.42 -10.10
N THR A 48 -12.57 -10.20 -9.82
CA THR A 48 -13.48 -9.47 -10.72
C THR A 48 -12.72 -8.56 -11.68
N ASP A 49 -11.67 -7.92 -11.19
CA ASP A 49 -10.98 -6.80 -11.84
C ASP A 49 -9.63 -7.25 -12.43
N ALA A 50 -9.01 -8.37 -12.00
CA ALA A 50 -7.69 -8.81 -12.50
C ALA A 50 -7.64 -8.98 -14.02
N ARG A 51 -8.75 -9.40 -14.64
CA ARG A 51 -8.85 -9.49 -16.11
C ARG A 51 -8.99 -8.14 -16.79
N GLN A 52 -9.52 -7.14 -16.08
CA GLN A 52 -9.71 -5.77 -16.56
C GLN A 52 -8.49 -4.88 -16.25
N LEU A 53 -7.57 -5.35 -15.40
CA LEU A 53 -6.33 -4.67 -15.02
C LEU A 53 -5.26 -4.62 -16.13
N GLN A 54 -5.66 -4.77 -17.40
CA GLN A 54 -4.80 -4.46 -18.56
C GLN A 54 -4.25 -3.03 -18.56
N LEU A 55 -4.77 -2.16 -17.69
CA LEU A 55 -4.35 -0.76 -17.50
C LEU A 55 -3.14 -0.58 -16.58
N GLY A 56 -2.59 -1.65 -16.01
CA GLY A 56 -1.34 -1.59 -15.24
C GLY A 56 -1.36 -2.45 -13.98
N PRO A 57 -0.23 -2.52 -13.27
CA PRO A 57 -0.07 -3.46 -12.18
C PRO A 57 -0.94 -3.07 -10.98
N LEU A 58 -1.84 -3.97 -10.57
CA LEU A 58 -2.57 -3.79 -9.31
C LEU A 58 -1.59 -3.84 -8.15
N CYS A 59 -1.66 -2.86 -7.27
CA CYS A 59 -0.90 -2.82 -6.04
C CYS A 59 -1.86 -2.89 -4.85
N ALA A 60 -1.77 -3.97 -4.07
CA ALA A 60 -2.57 -4.16 -2.87
C ALA A 60 -1.68 -4.17 -1.63
N VAL A 61 -2.05 -3.36 -0.65
CA VAL A 61 -1.43 -3.31 0.67
C VAL A 61 -2.30 -4.11 1.62
N LEU A 62 -1.76 -5.19 2.17
CA LEU A 62 -2.48 -6.06 3.10
C LEU A 62 -1.67 -6.22 4.39
N ASP A 63 -2.39 -6.16 5.50
CA ASP A 63 -1.89 -6.67 6.78
C ASP A 63 -1.79 -8.19 6.71
N ARG A 64 -0.62 -8.72 7.08
CA ARG A 64 -0.31 -10.16 7.05
C ARG A 64 -1.38 -11.01 7.75
N ASP A 65 -1.80 -10.59 8.94
CA ASP A 65 -2.69 -11.37 9.80
C ASP A 65 -4.08 -11.53 9.17
N HIS A 66 -4.57 -10.50 8.47
CA HIS A 66 -5.87 -10.53 7.80
C HIS A 66 -5.88 -11.42 6.55
N VAL A 67 -4.73 -11.68 5.93
CA VAL A 67 -4.63 -12.62 4.81
C VAL A 67 -4.75 -14.05 5.31
N LEU A 68 -4.08 -14.37 6.42
CA LEU A 68 -4.13 -15.70 7.02
C LEU A 68 -5.57 -16.10 7.39
N ASP A 69 -6.36 -15.19 7.94
CA ASP A 69 -7.76 -15.45 8.29
C ASP A 69 -8.65 -15.82 7.08
N HIS A 70 -8.32 -15.33 5.89
CA HIS A 70 -9.13 -15.52 4.68
C HIS A 70 -8.61 -16.60 3.75
N VAL A 71 -7.30 -16.90 3.81
CA VAL A 71 -6.63 -17.85 2.94
C VAL A 71 -6.41 -19.20 3.66
N ALA A 72 -6.56 -19.24 4.99
CA ALA A 72 -6.38 -20.46 5.78
C ALA A 72 -7.69 -21.00 6.38
N LEU A 73 -8.38 -21.84 5.62
CA LEU A 73 -9.01 -23.05 6.18
C LEU A 73 -8.22 -24.33 5.83
N GLU A 74 -7.41 -24.35 4.77
CA GLU A 74 -6.71 -25.57 4.32
C GLU A 74 -5.18 -25.50 4.34
N HIS A 75 -4.56 -24.30 4.44
CA HIS A 75 -3.12 -24.12 4.22
C HIS A 75 -2.37 -23.44 5.39
N ARG A 76 -2.76 -23.73 6.65
CA ARG A 76 -2.19 -23.14 7.88
C ARG A 76 -0.66 -23.32 8.08
N THR A 77 0.02 -24.06 7.22
CA THR A 77 1.46 -24.33 7.31
C THR A 77 2.34 -23.25 6.65
N ALA A 78 1.78 -22.38 5.83
CA ALA A 78 2.53 -21.34 5.13
C ALA A 78 2.67 -20.04 5.97
N SER A 79 3.46 -20.09 7.04
CA SER A 79 3.82 -18.87 7.79
C SER A 79 4.72 -17.92 6.97
N CYS A 80 5.25 -18.37 5.82
CA CYS A 80 6.12 -17.60 4.95
C CYS A 80 5.33 -16.70 3.97
N THR A 81 5.85 -15.50 3.71
CA THR A 81 5.27 -14.51 2.77
C THR A 81 5.14 -15.06 1.35
N SER A 82 5.97 -16.02 0.96
CA SER A 82 5.85 -16.75 -0.31
C SER A 82 4.57 -17.58 -0.38
N GLY A 83 4.28 -18.41 0.63
CA GLY A 83 3.09 -19.26 0.59
C GLY A 83 1.77 -18.48 0.63
N MET A 84 1.73 -17.30 1.27
CA MET A 84 0.58 -16.39 1.16
C MET A 84 0.39 -15.84 -0.26
N ARG A 85 1.48 -15.47 -0.94
CA ARG A 85 1.43 -15.02 -2.34
C ARG A 85 0.97 -16.14 -3.26
N ASP A 86 1.48 -17.35 -3.07
CA ASP A 86 1.14 -18.51 -3.87
C ASP A 86 -0.33 -18.89 -3.68
N ALA A 87 -0.84 -18.82 -2.45
CA ALA A 87 -2.24 -19.09 -2.18
C ALA A 87 -3.18 -18.04 -2.79
N ILE A 88 -2.81 -16.75 -2.80
CA ILE A 88 -3.57 -15.70 -3.51
C ILE A 88 -3.53 -15.96 -5.03
N ARG A 89 -2.36 -16.35 -5.56
CA ARG A 89 -2.19 -16.75 -6.98
C ARG A 89 -3.04 -17.95 -7.36
N ALA A 90 -3.21 -18.92 -6.47
CA ALA A 90 -4.09 -20.05 -6.71
C ALA A 90 -5.58 -19.67 -6.81
N HIS A 91 -5.99 -18.53 -6.23
CA HIS A 91 -7.39 -18.09 -6.22
C HIS A 91 -7.71 -17.07 -7.32
N VAL A 92 -6.70 -16.36 -7.81
CA VAL A 92 -6.88 -15.32 -8.83
C VAL A 92 -5.73 -15.40 -9.82
N ASP A 93 -6.08 -15.73 -11.06
CA ASP A 93 -5.21 -15.62 -12.22
C ASP A 93 -5.17 -14.19 -12.76
N GLY A 94 -3.99 -13.71 -13.13
CA GLY A 94 -3.83 -12.47 -13.87
C GLY A 94 -2.49 -11.77 -13.65
N PRO A 95 -2.20 -10.73 -14.45
CA PRO A 95 -0.98 -9.93 -14.30
C PRO A 95 -1.16 -8.91 -13.17
N TYR A 96 -0.91 -9.31 -11.92
CA TYR A 96 -0.90 -8.41 -10.77
C TYR A 96 0.36 -8.59 -9.92
N TYR A 97 0.65 -7.57 -9.13
CA TYR A 97 1.76 -7.60 -8.18
C TYR A 97 1.25 -7.46 -6.76
N LEU A 98 1.75 -8.31 -5.88
CA LEU A 98 1.31 -8.35 -4.50
C LEU A 98 2.46 -7.99 -3.56
N VAL A 99 2.30 -6.84 -2.90
CA VAL A 99 3.22 -6.37 -1.86
C VAL A 99 2.52 -6.49 -0.51
N LEU A 100 2.88 -7.52 0.24
CA LEU A 100 2.42 -7.71 1.60
C LEU A 100 3.28 -6.85 2.53
N LEU A 101 2.65 -6.08 3.41
CA LEU A 101 3.40 -5.44 4.49
C LEU A 101 3.83 -6.55 5.45
N THR A 102 5.12 -6.55 5.78
CA THR A 102 5.71 -7.59 6.64
C THR A 102 5.36 -7.34 8.10
N ASP A 103 5.28 -6.05 8.45
CA ASP A 103 4.76 -5.53 9.71
C ASP A 103 3.34 -5.00 9.51
N ASN A 104 2.60 -4.86 10.60
CA ASN A 104 1.22 -4.40 10.55
C ASN A 104 1.13 -2.91 10.18
N MET A 105 -0.02 -2.48 9.67
CA MET A 105 -0.30 -1.06 9.38
C MET A 105 -0.06 -0.16 10.60
N GLU A 106 -0.16 -0.69 11.82
CA GLU A 106 0.11 0.01 13.06
C GLU A 106 1.56 0.50 13.15
N SER A 107 2.56 -0.30 12.77
CA SER A 107 3.96 0.14 12.73
C SER A 107 4.16 1.34 11.81
N LEU A 108 3.53 1.34 10.63
CA LEU A 108 3.59 2.50 9.72
C LEU A 108 2.98 3.76 10.36
N VAL A 109 1.92 3.60 11.12
CA VAL A 109 1.17 4.71 11.74
C VAL A 109 1.91 5.24 12.95
N GLU A 110 2.54 4.37 13.73
CA GLU A 110 3.39 4.72 14.87
C GLU A 110 4.61 5.52 14.41
N GLU A 111 5.33 5.05 13.38
CA GLU A 111 6.46 5.79 12.81
C GLU A 111 6.02 7.12 12.18
N ALA A 112 4.88 7.14 11.49
CA ALA A 112 4.33 8.38 10.95
C ALA A 112 3.97 9.39 12.05
N ALA A 113 3.41 8.93 13.16
CA ALA A 113 3.11 9.78 14.31
C ALA A 113 4.37 10.33 14.96
N ARG A 114 5.39 9.48 15.14
CA ARG A 114 6.69 9.87 15.68
C ARG A 114 7.37 10.92 14.81
N ALA A 115 7.38 10.72 13.49
CA ALA A 115 7.93 11.69 12.53
C ALA A 115 7.18 13.05 12.55
N LEU A 116 5.90 13.05 12.90
CA LEU A 116 5.09 14.25 13.09
C LEU A 116 5.20 14.86 14.50
N GLY A 117 5.98 14.27 15.41
CA GLY A 117 6.10 14.70 16.80
C GLY A 117 4.81 14.51 17.61
N ARG A 118 3.94 13.58 17.21
CA ARG A 118 2.70 13.24 17.91
C ARG A 118 2.97 12.09 18.90
N SER A 119 2.23 12.06 20.01
CA SER A 119 2.36 10.97 20.98
C SER A 119 1.86 9.64 20.42
N GLU A 120 2.51 8.55 20.81
CA GLU A 120 2.27 7.17 20.31
C GLU A 120 0.90 6.59 20.71
N GLN A 121 0.10 7.29 21.53
CA GLN A 121 -1.21 6.82 21.99
C GLN A 121 -2.34 6.94 20.94
N LEU A 122 -2.03 6.76 19.66
CA LEU A 122 -3.02 6.74 18.58
C LEU A 122 -3.73 5.38 18.56
N ARG A 123 -4.53 5.11 19.59
CA ARG A 123 -5.28 3.85 19.71
C ARG A 123 -6.32 3.71 18.60
N LYS A 124 -6.14 2.68 17.76
CA LYS A 124 -7.13 1.80 17.08
C LYS A 124 -8.25 2.41 16.21
N ARG A 125 -8.45 3.73 16.19
CA ARG A 125 -9.55 4.34 15.42
C ARG A 125 -9.11 4.52 13.95
N PRO A 126 -9.84 3.95 12.98
CA PRO A 126 -9.49 4.07 11.57
C PRO A 126 -9.36 5.51 11.07
N THR A 127 -10.17 6.43 11.60
CA THR A 127 -10.11 7.85 11.25
C THR A 127 -8.79 8.47 11.68
N VAL A 128 -8.38 8.24 12.93
CA VAL A 128 -7.13 8.79 13.50
C VAL A 128 -5.91 8.28 12.72
N ARG A 129 -5.94 7.00 12.35
CA ARG A 129 -4.93 6.38 11.50
C ARG A 129 -4.80 7.10 10.16
N ASP A 130 -5.92 7.24 9.45
CA ASP A 130 -5.92 7.86 8.14
C ASP A 130 -5.53 9.34 8.22
N ASP A 131 -5.93 10.05 9.28
CA ASP A 131 -5.56 11.45 9.53
C ASP A 131 -4.05 11.62 9.74
N VAL A 132 -3.40 10.70 10.46
CA VAL A 132 -1.94 10.73 10.70
C VAL A 132 -1.18 10.51 9.40
N LEU A 133 -1.57 9.50 8.63
CA LEU A 133 -0.93 9.19 7.35
C LEU A 133 -1.16 10.31 6.33
N GLN A 134 -2.36 10.90 6.28
CA GLN A 134 -2.63 12.06 5.44
C GLN A 134 -1.82 13.28 5.88
N ALA A 135 -1.74 13.54 7.19
CA ALA A 135 -0.95 14.65 7.71
C ALA A 135 0.53 14.51 7.32
N LEU A 136 1.09 13.31 7.38
CA LEU A 136 2.46 13.06 6.93
C LEU A 136 2.59 13.20 5.40
N ALA A 137 1.61 12.70 4.64
CA ALA A 137 1.61 12.77 3.19
C ALA A 137 1.62 14.21 2.67
N PHE A 138 0.84 15.08 3.31
CA PHE A 138 0.73 16.50 2.96
C PHE A 138 1.73 17.39 3.71
N HIS A 139 2.54 16.83 4.61
CA HIS A 139 3.60 17.58 5.25
C HIS A 139 4.65 17.97 4.18
N HIS A 140 5.06 19.25 4.13
CA HIS A 140 6.03 19.74 3.15
C HIS A 140 7.48 19.33 3.42
N ASP A 141 7.71 18.21 4.10
CA ASP A 141 9.03 17.75 4.50
C ASP A 141 9.29 16.31 4.01
N PRO A 142 9.95 16.14 2.86
CA PRO A 142 10.34 14.82 2.35
C PRO A 142 11.24 14.04 3.31
N ALA A 143 12.03 14.72 4.15
CA ALA A 143 12.94 14.04 5.07
C ALA A 143 12.17 13.23 6.13
N LYS A 144 11.01 13.72 6.58
CA LYS A 144 10.13 12.97 7.48
C LYS A 144 9.56 11.71 6.82
N ARG A 145 9.15 11.79 5.56
CA ARG A 145 8.68 10.62 4.80
C ARG A 145 9.82 9.62 4.58
N ALA A 146 11.03 10.09 4.29
CA ALA A 146 12.21 9.25 4.16
C ALA A 146 12.55 8.53 5.48
N ALA A 147 12.44 9.21 6.62
CA ALA A 147 12.67 8.59 7.93
C ALA A 147 11.67 7.45 8.22
N VAL A 148 10.38 7.66 7.92
CA VAL A 148 9.36 6.60 8.07
C VAL A 148 9.63 5.41 7.15
N ARG A 149 10.06 5.66 5.90
CA ARG A 149 10.44 4.59 4.98
C ARG A 149 11.62 3.79 5.50
N ALA A 150 12.64 4.46 6.03
CA ALA A 150 13.81 3.79 6.61
C ALA A 150 13.47 2.94 7.85
N ALA A 151 12.39 3.28 8.57
CA ALA A 151 11.94 2.54 9.74
C ALA A 151 11.00 1.37 9.41
N VAL A 152 10.35 1.37 8.25
CA VAL A 152 9.31 0.39 7.87
C VAL A 152 9.66 -0.27 6.52
N ASP A 153 10.50 -1.30 6.56
CA ASP A 153 11.05 -2.00 5.39
C ASP A 153 9.98 -2.53 4.41
N GLY A 154 8.83 -2.98 4.94
CA GLY A 154 7.69 -3.40 4.11
C GLY A 154 7.14 -2.25 3.26
N PHE A 155 7.08 -1.05 3.84
CA PHE A 155 6.58 0.15 3.18
C PHE A 155 7.61 0.74 2.22
N ASP A 156 8.90 0.74 2.55
CA ASP A 156 9.93 1.21 1.60
C ASP A 156 9.99 0.35 0.33
N ARG A 157 9.94 -0.99 0.47
CA ARG A 157 9.88 -1.90 -0.68
C ARG A 157 8.65 -1.63 -1.55
N LEU A 158 7.51 -1.34 -0.93
CA LEU A 158 6.29 -0.94 -1.64
C LEU A 158 6.50 0.36 -2.44
N VAL A 159 7.08 1.38 -1.82
CA VAL A 159 7.37 2.67 -2.48
C VAL A 159 8.31 2.47 -3.67
N ARG A 160 9.46 1.82 -3.47
CA ARG A 160 10.47 1.60 -4.53
C ARG A 160 9.90 0.81 -5.70
N TRP A 161 9.18 -0.27 -5.41
CA TRP A 161 8.56 -1.09 -6.44
C TRP A 161 7.54 -0.27 -7.24
N THR A 162 6.69 0.49 -6.56
CA THR A 162 5.67 1.31 -7.20
C THR A 162 6.27 2.43 -8.06
N ALA A 163 7.33 3.08 -7.58
CA ALA A 163 8.07 4.09 -8.34
C ALA A 163 8.67 3.49 -9.62
N GLY A 164 9.32 2.31 -9.52
CA GLY A 164 9.88 1.62 -10.68
C GLY A 164 8.84 1.23 -11.74
N GLN A 165 7.64 0.81 -11.33
CA GLN A 165 6.55 0.53 -12.28
C GLN A 165 6.08 1.79 -13.00
N LEU A 166 5.90 2.90 -12.27
CA LEU A 166 5.46 4.15 -12.87
C LEU A 166 6.51 4.74 -13.81
N ASP A 167 7.80 4.60 -13.49
CA ASP A 167 8.87 5.06 -14.37
C ASP A 167 9.00 4.20 -15.64
N GLY A 168 8.81 2.88 -15.51
CA GLY A 168 8.72 1.97 -16.67
C GLY A 168 7.59 2.34 -17.64
N LEU A 169 6.41 2.70 -17.12
CA LEU A 169 5.28 3.16 -17.94
C LEU A 169 5.58 4.49 -18.67
N ARG A 170 6.37 5.39 -18.08
CA ARG A 170 6.79 6.64 -18.74
C ARG A 170 7.72 6.35 -19.92
N SER A 171 8.61 5.39 -19.76
CA SER A 171 9.58 5.00 -20.79
C SER A 171 8.92 4.29 -21.96
N ALA A 172 7.86 3.51 -21.72
CA ALA A 172 7.10 2.82 -22.78
C ALA A 172 6.15 3.73 -23.58
N SER A 173 5.90 4.96 -23.12
CA SER A 173 4.98 5.91 -23.76
C SER A 173 5.69 6.98 -24.63
N ARG A 174 7.00 6.86 -24.83
CA ARG A 174 7.83 7.73 -25.68
C ARG A 174 8.23 7.00 -26.94
#